data_AF-A0A7S4IXA5-F1
#
_entry.id   AF-A0A7S4IXA5-F1
#
_cell.length_a   1.000
_cell.length_b   1.000
_cell.length_c   1.000
_cell.angle_alpha   90.00
_cell.angle_beta   90.00
_cell.angle_gamma   90.00
#
_symmetry.space_group_name_H-M   'P 1'
#
loop_
_entity.id
_entity.type
_entity.pdbx_description
1 polymer ?
#
loop_
_entity_poly.entity_id
_entity_poly.type
_entity_poly.pdbx_seq_one_letter_code
_entity_poly.pdbx_strand_id
1 'polypeptide(L)'
;GDLQNAQHFAKLSISLLERFKAKECLPRVYCTVYGFVSQFYEPLQAGIVSTLSAYEVGMGCGDVMWAMMNALLYTGKSIQSGCNLDQLVGHLQGYMRQMKEYGLIGPLFQTKLRLQFVLNLIKSSRDPTELTGDVMNQEEFIIAVTQRKQWTLLKMLYTLRIGLAYLFGRYKRAVELIERLEELSANHPEILVRGASFRLYFECLYVPLVAIAVQDQNNKACRWKSIARNGLHQMKVWAEFFPWNFQHQFEIIAAEMAFREGDIEAAAVTFDKAIKSAAKHRFFHDQALACERAAMFSSAIGNNITASEYFKKSYELYMQWGARQKANHIA
;
A
#
# COMPACT_ATOMS: atom_id res chain seq x y z
N GLY A 1 14.22 2.73 15.10
CA GLY A 1 15.38 1.85 15.26
C GLY A 1 16.52 2.37 14.41
N ASP A 2 17.73 1.86 14.61
CA ASP A 2 18.93 2.27 13.86
C ASP A 2 18.92 1.69 12.43
N LEU A 3 18.55 2.53 11.47
CA LEU A 3 18.43 2.15 10.06
C LEU A 3 19.79 1.91 9.39
N GLN A 4 20.85 2.57 9.85
CA GLN A 4 22.20 2.42 9.29
C GLN A 4 22.75 1.04 9.63
N ASN A 5 22.63 0.63 10.90
CA ASN A 5 23.00 -0.71 11.32
C ASN A 5 22.13 -1.78 10.65
N ALA A 6 20.83 -1.55 10.50
CA ALA A 6 19.96 -2.48 9.78
C ALA A 6 20.40 -2.68 8.32
N GLN A 7 20.79 -1.61 7.63
CA GLN A 7 21.35 -1.69 6.27
C GLN A 7 22.67 -2.45 6.25
N HIS A 8 23.58 -2.15 7.20
CA HIS A 8 24.88 -2.82 7.28
C HIS A 8 24.72 -4.34 7.45
N PHE A 9 23.91 -4.79 8.41
CA PHE A 9 23.67 -6.22 8.62
C PHE A 9 22.93 -6.89 7.47
N ALA A 10 22.03 -6.18 6.78
CA ALA A 10 21.39 -6.70 5.59
C ALA A 10 22.41 -6.98 4.48
N LYS A 11 23.29 -6.02 4.17
CA LYS A 11 24.36 -6.20 3.18
C LYS A 11 25.33 -7.32 3.58
N LEU A 12 25.74 -7.36 4.85
CA LEU A 12 26.60 -8.42 5.38
C LEU A 12 25.96 -9.80 5.21
N SER A 13 24.67 -9.95 5.50
CA SER A 13 23.97 -11.22 5.36
C SER A 13 23.93 -11.71 3.91
N ILE A 14 23.76 -10.80 2.94
CA ILE A 14 23.81 -11.13 1.51
C ILE A 14 25.23 -11.53 1.08
N SER A 15 26.25 -10.76 1.48
CA SER A 15 27.64 -11.11 1.14
C SER A 15 28.10 -12.44 1.74
N LEU A 16 27.58 -12.83 2.92
CA LEU A 16 27.86 -14.14 3.51
C LEU A 16 27.25 -15.28 2.68
N LEU A 17 26.05 -15.11 2.12
CA LEU A 17 25.47 -16.11 1.21
C LEU A 17 26.37 -16.36 -0.01
N GLU A 18 26.89 -15.29 -0.61
CA GLU A 18 27.76 -15.35 -1.77
C GLU A 18 29.10 -16.02 -1.43
N ARG A 19 29.74 -15.58 -0.34
CA ARG A 19 31.04 -16.11 0.11
C ARG A 19 30.99 -17.60 0.42
N PHE A 20 29.93 -18.06 1.09
CA PHE A 20 29.79 -19.46 1.49
C PHE A 20 29.01 -20.30 0.46
N LYS A 21 28.55 -19.71 -0.66
CA LYS A 21 27.73 -20.37 -1.69
C LYS A 21 26.49 -21.07 -1.10
N ALA A 22 25.95 -20.53 0.00
CA ALA A 22 24.86 -21.14 0.77
C ALA A 22 23.48 -20.85 0.15
N LYS A 23 23.26 -21.32 -1.09
CA LYS A 23 22.04 -21.04 -1.86
C LYS A 23 20.75 -21.48 -1.14
N GLU A 24 20.81 -22.53 -0.32
CA GLU A 24 19.68 -23.03 0.46
C GLU A 24 19.19 -22.04 1.53
N CYS A 25 20.08 -21.18 2.04
CA CYS A 25 19.72 -20.15 3.02
C CYS A 25 19.15 -18.88 2.37
N LEU A 26 19.28 -18.74 1.05
CA LEU A 26 18.91 -17.54 0.31
C LEU A 26 17.45 -17.12 0.55
N PRO A 27 16.43 -18.00 0.46
CA PRO A 27 15.04 -17.61 0.65
C PRO A 27 14.77 -16.98 2.02
N ARG A 28 15.44 -17.47 3.07
CA ARG A 28 15.28 -16.99 4.45
C ARG A 28 15.89 -15.61 4.63
N VAL A 29 17.14 -15.46 4.19
CA VAL A 29 17.86 -14.19 4.26
C VAL A 29 17.15 -13.13 3.42
N TYR A 30 16.75 -13.48 2.19
CA TYR A 30 16.05 -12.54 1.31
C TYR A 30 14.70 -12.15 1.87
N CYS A 31 13.94 -13.08 2.46
CA CYS A 31 12.68 -12.73 3.09
C CYS A 31 12.87 -11.70 4.22
N THR A 32 13.91 -11.87 5.05
CA THR A 32 14.20 -10.92 6.14
C THR A 32 14.67 -9.58 5.59
N VAL A 33 15.65 -9.59 4.70
CA VAL A 33 16.25 -8.37 4.15
C VAL A 33 15.24 -7.59 3.31
N TYR A 34 14.63 -8.25 2.33
CA TYR A 34 13.72 -7.58 1.40
C TYR A 34 12.35 -7.30 2.01
N GLY A 35 11.92 -8.09 3.00
CA GLY A 35 10.64 -7.88 3.68
C GLY A 35 10.63 -6.74 4.70
N PHE A 36 11.76 -6.47 5.35
CA PHE A 36 11.79 -5.55 6.49
C PHE A 36 12.78 -4.39 6.36
N VAL A 37 13.81 -4.51 5.52
CA VAL A 37 14.91 -3.52 5.50
C VAL A 37 15.09 -2.85 4.14
N SER A 38 14.98 -3.58 3.03
CA SER A 38 15.28 -3.05 1.68
C SER A 38 14.52 -1.79 1.30
N GLN A 39 13.25 -1.64 1.69
CA GLN A 39 12.44 -0.45 1.33
C GLN A 39 12.99 0.86 1.88
N PHE A 40 13.90 0.76 2.84
CA PHE A 40 14.63 1.89 3.34
C PHE A 40 15.74 2.19 2.33
N TYR A 41 16.76 1.37 2.19
CA TYR A 41 17.94 1.77 1.41
C TYR A 41 17.95 1.41 -0.10
N GLU A 42 16.89 0.83 -0.65
CA GLU A 42 16.77 0.48 -2.08
C GLU A 42 15.43 0.91 -2.68
N PRO A 43 15.36 1.19 -3.99
CA PRO A 43 14.11 1.36 -4.70
C PRO A 43 13.21 0.14 -4.53
N LEU A 44 11.93 0.36 -4.24
CA LEU A 44 10.97 -0.71 -3.98
C LEU A 44 10.89 -1.73 -5.12
N GLN A 45 10.98 -1.25 -6.37
CA GLN A 45 10.97 -2.04 -7.60
C GLN A 45 12.15 -3.02 -7.68
N ALA A 46 13.32 -2.66 -7.14
CA ALA A 46 14.47 -3.57 -7.11
C ALA A 46 14.20 -4.79 -6.20
N GLY A 47 13.52 -4.56 -5.07
CA GLY A 47 13.14 -5.63 -4.14
C GLY A 47 12.13 -6.64 -4.72
N ILE A 48 11.41 -6.29 -5.79
CA ILE A 48 10.48 -7.20 -6.48
C ILE A 48 11.26 -8.31 -7.18
N VAL A 49 12.32 -7.95 -7.90
CA VAL A 49 13.18 -8.91 -8.61
C VAL A 49 13.83 -9.87 -7.61
N SER A 50 14.38 -9.35 -6.52
CA SER A 50 15.02 -10.18 -5.50
C SER A 50 14.05 -11.14 -4.81
N THR A 51 12.85 -10.68 -4.48
CA THR A 51 11.83 -11.55 -3.84
C THR A 51 11.32 -12.64 -4.78
N LEU A 52 11.21 -12.35 -6.09
CA LEU A 52 10.87 -13.39 -7.08
C LEU A 52 11.99 -14.44 -7.21
N SER A 53 13.24 -13.99 -7.31
CA SER A 53 14.40 -14.89 -7.35
C SER A 53 14.49 -15.79 -6.11
N ALA A 54 14.23 -15.23 -4.91
CA ALA A 54 14.20 -15.99 -3.67
C ALA A 54 13.05 -17.01 -3.61
N TYR A 55 11.90 -16.70 -4.21
CA TYR A 55 10.82 -17.66 -4.38
C TYR A 55 11.27 -18.84 -5.27
N GLU A 56 11.87 -18.57 -6.42
CA GLU A 56 12.32 -19.60 -7.37
C GLU A 56 13.38 -20.51 -6.75
N VAL A 57 14.37 -19.94 -6.07
CA VAL A 57 15.40 -20.70 -5.35
C VAL A 57 14.78 -21.55 -4.24
N GLY A 58 13.84 -20.99 -3.47
CA GLY A 58 13.15 -21.72 -2.39
C GLY A 58 12.34 -22.89 -2.91
N MET A 59 11.64 -22.73 -4.04
CA MET A 59 10.95 -23.85 -4.70
C MET A 59 11.95 -24.89 -5.21
N GLY A 60 13.07 -24.46 -5.81
CA GLY A 60 14.10 -25.35 -6.36
C GLY A 60 14.85 -26.18 -5.31
N CYS A 61 15.02 -25.65 -4.08
CA CYS A 61 15.66 -26.38 -2.97
C CYS A 61 14.66 -27.09 -2.04
N GLY A 62 13.36 -26.99 -2.31
CA GLY A 62 12.31 -27.60 -1.49
C GLY A 62 11.96 -26.84 -0.20
N ASP A 63 12.51 -25.64 0.03
CA ASP A 63 12.10 -24.76 1.14
C ASP A 63 10.81 -24.00 0.77
N VAL A 64 9.72 -24.75 0.62
CA VAL A 64 8.40 -24.26 0.17
C VAL A 64 7.86 -23.16 1.09
N MET A 65 8.06 -23.28 2.40
CA MET A 65 7.56 -22.28 3.35
C MET A 65 8.18 -20.90 3.06
N TRP A 66 9.51 -20.83 2.92
CA TRP A 66 10.19 -19.57 2.66
C TRP A 66 10.03 -19.10 1.21
N ALA A 67 9.85 -20.01 0.25
CA ALA A 67 9.40 -19.63 -1.09
C ALA A 67 8.08 -18.86 -1.01
N MET A 68 7.08 -19.40 -0.32
CA MET A 68 5.75 -18.78 -0.19
C MET A 68 5.79 -17.47 0.62
N MET A 69 6.69 -17.34 1.59
CA MET A 69 6.93 -16.04 2.24
C MET A 69 7.45 -15.00 1.24
N ASN A 70 8.40 -15.37 0.38
CA ASN A 70 8.91 -14.46 -0.64
C ASN A 70 7.85 -14.12 -1.70
N ALA A 71 6.97 -15.05 -2.06
CA ALA A 71 5.80 -14.76 -2.92
C ALA A 71 4.85 -13.73 -2.27
N LEU A 72 4.65 -13.80 -0.94
CA LEU A 72 3.90 -12.76 -0.23
C LEU A 72 4.60 -11.40 -0.26
N LEU A 73 5.92 -11.37 -0.16
CA LEU A 73 6.66 -10.11 -0.24
C LEU A 73 6.59 -9.52 -1.65
N TYR A 74 6.80 -10.36 -2.67
CA TYR A 74 6.67 -10.00 -4.08
C TYR A 74 5.31 -9.37 -4.36
N THR A 75 4.21 -10.01 -3.93
CA THR A 75 2.85 -9.51 -4.19
C THR A 75 2.56 -8.20 -3.46
N GLY A 76 3.01 -8.05 -2.21
CA GLY A 76 2.87 -6.79 -1.46
C GLY A 76 3.65 -5.65 -2.11
N LYS A 77 4.92 -5.88 -2.47
CA LYS A 77 5.76 -4.89 -3.15
C LYS A 77 5.21 -4.52 -4.52
N SER A 78 4.68 -5.47 -5.28
CA SER A 78 4.10 -5.21 -6.60
C SER A 78 2.89 -4.28 -6.55
N ILE A 79 2.03 -4.42 -5.54
CA ILE A 79 0.92 -3.47 -5.31
C ILE A 79 1.50 -2.10 -4.95
N GLN A 80 2.43 -2.07 -4.00
CA GLN A 80 3.05 -0.86 -3.47
C GLN A 80 3.87 -0.09 -4.53
N SER A 81 4.44 -0.77 -5.52
CA SER A 81 5.22 -0.14 -6.59
C SER A 81 4.38 0.24 -7.80
N GLY A 82 3.08 -0.09 -7.82
CA GLY A 82 2.22 0.19 -8.96
C GLY A 82 2.48 -0.70 -10.16
N CYS A 83 2.91 -1.95 -9.96
CA CYS A 83 2.95 -2.92 -11.05
C CYS A 83 1.56 -3.10 -11.66
N ASN A 84 1.51 -3.43 -12.95
CA ASN A 84 0.26 -3.64 -13.67
C ASN A 84 -0.59 -4.72 -12.97
N LEU A 85 -1.84 -4.37 -12.66
CA LEU A 85 -2.72 -5.19 -11.85
C LEU A 85 -3.17 -6.46 -12.58
N ASP A 86 -3.33 -6.43 -13.90
CA ASP A 86 -3.74 -7.62 -14.68
C ASP A 86 -2.66 -8.71 -14.64
N GLN A 87 -1.38 -8.33 -14.77
CA GLN A 87 -0.26 -9.26 -14.60
C GLN A 87 -0.21 -9.83 -13.18
N LEU A 88 -0.43 -8.98 -12.17
CA LEU A 88 -0.38 -9.38 -10.77
C LEU A 88 -1.50 -10.36 -10.39
N VAL A 89 -2.69 -10.26 -11.00
CA VAL A 89 -3.79 -11.22 -10.79
C VAL A 89 -3.35 -12.64 -11.13
N GLY A 90 -2.65 -12.83 -12.25
CA GLY A 90 -2.15 -14.16 -12.66
C GLY A 90 -1.19 -14.76 -11.63
N HIS A 91 -0.25 -13.97 -11.12
CA HIS A 91 0.69 -14.41 -10.09
C HIS A 91 -0.01 -14.72 -8.76
N LEU A 92 -0.90 -13.83 -8.30
CA LEU A 92 -1.67 -14.04 -7.08
C LEU A 92 -2.51 -15.32 -7.13
N GLN A 93 -3.17 -15.59 -8.26
CA GLN A 93 -3.93 -16.84 -8.46
C GLN A 93 -3.03 -18.08 -8.42
N GLY A 94 -1.85 -18.01 -9.06
CA GLY A 94 -0.86 -19.10 -9.04
C GLY A 94 -0.38 -19.42 -7.62
N TYR A 95 0.09 -18.40 -6.89
CA TYR A 95 0.54 -18.56 -5.51
C TYR A 95 -0.59 -19.02 -4.58
N MET A 96 -1.81 -18.52 -4.76
CA MET A 96 -2.97 -18.96 -3.99
C MET A 96 -3.24 -20.47 -4.16
N ARG A 97 -3.14 -21.00 -5.39
CA ARG A 97 -3.29 -22.44 -5.65
C ARG A 97 -2.20 -23.25 -4.94
N GLN A 98 -0.93 -22.85 -5.08
CA GLN A 98 0.19 -23.51 -4.44
C GLN A 98 0.07 -23.48 -2.91
N MET A 99 -0.24 -22.33 -2.31
CA MET A 99 -0.43 -22.21 -0.85
C MET A 99 -1.56 -23.09 -0.34
N LYS A 100 -2.62 -23.30 -1.14
CA LYS A 100 -3.70 -24.25 -0.81
C LYS A 100 -3.21 -25.69 -0.86
N GLU A 101 -2.47 -26.06 -1.89
CA GLU A 101 -1.91 -27.42 -2.08
C GLU A 101 -0.96 -27.80 -0.93
N TYR A 102 -0.10 -26.88 -0.51
CA TYR A 102 0.83 -27.09 0.61
C TYR A 102 0.23 -26.85 2.01
N GLY A 103 -1.07 -26.54 2.10
CA GLY A 103 -1.74 -26.32 3.41
C GLY A 103 -1.28 -25.07 4.17
N LEU A 104 -0.71 -24.07 3.50
CA LEU A 104 -0.21 -22.84 4.14
C LEU A 104 -1.32 -21.81 4.35
N ILE A 105 -2.13 -22.02 5.41
CA ILE A 105 -3.36 -21.27 5.65
C ILE A 105 -3.13 -19.76 5.85
N GLY A 106 -2.13 -19.35 6.65
CA GLY A 106 -1.86 -17.93 6.92
C GLY A 106 -1.48 -17.15 5.65
N PRO A 107 -0.50 -17.62 4.88
CA PRO A 107 -0.15 -17.05 3.57
C PRO A 107 -1.31 -17.06 2.58
N LEU A 108 -2.09 -18.13 2.57
CA LEU A 108 -3.28 -18.24 1.72
C LEU A 108 -4.27 -17.11 2.02
N PHE A 109 -4.56 -16.82 3.29
CA PHE A 109 -5.47 -15.74 3.66
C PHE A 109 -4.93 -14.35 3.30
N GLN A 110 -3.63 -14.10 3.46
CA GLN A 110 -3.02 -12.84 3.01
C GLN A 110 -3.12 -12.65 1.49
N THR A 111 -2.90 -13.73 0.74
CA THR A 111 -3.00 -13.73 -0.72
C THR A 111 -4.44 -13.50 -1.18
N LYS A 112 -5.43 -14.12 -0.52
CA LYS A 112 -6.87 -13.87 -0.78
C LYS A 112 -7.25 -12.40 -0.61
N LEU A 113 -6.85 -11.78 0.50
CA LEU A 113 -7.10 -10.36 0.76
C LEU A 113 -6.53 -9.46 -0.35
N ARG A 114 -5.28 -9.71 -0.77
CA ARG A 114 -4.64 -8.93 -1.83
C ARG A 114 -5.29 -9.15 -3.18
N LEU A 115 -5.61 -10.40 -3.51
CA LEU A 115 -6.26 -10.71 -4.78
C LEU A 115 -7.65 -10.07 -4.86
N GLN A 116 -8.46 -10.17 -3.80
CA GLN A 116 -9.76 -9.51 -3.80
C GLN A 116 -9.63 -7.99 -3.84
N PHE A 117 -8.67 -7.40 -3.12
CA PHE A 117 -8.37 -5.96 -3.21
C PHE A 117 -8.02 -5.52 -4.64
N VAL A 118 -7.17 -6.29 -5.35
CA VAL A 118 -6.82 -6.01 -6.74
C VAL A 118 -8.03 -6.16 -7.65
N LEU A 119 -8.85 -7.21 -7.47
CA LEU A 119 -10.07 -7.40 -8.24
C LEU A 119 -11.08 -6.26 -8.04
N ASN A 120 -11.18 -5.70 -6.83
CA ASN A 120 -11.99 -4.52 -6.52
C ASN A 120 -11.45 -3.20 -7.13
N LEU A 121 -10.25 -3.20 -7.72
CA LEU A 121 -9.76 -2.06 -8.51
C LEU A 121 -9.97 -2.29 -10.00
N ILE A 122 -10.09 -3.54 -10.42
CA ILE A 122 -10.19 -3.96 -11.83
C ILE A 122 -11.66 -4.10 -12.27
N LYS A 123 -12.46 -4.86 -11.52
CA LYS A 123 -13.79 -5.34 -11.94
C LYS A 123 -14.88 -4.49 -11.32
N SER A 124 -15.89 -4.12 -12.10
CA SER A 124 -17.05 -3.41 -11.58
C SER A 124 -17.76 -4.22 -10.47
N SER A 125 -18.07 -3.54 -9.37
CA SER A 125 -18.78 -4.07 -8.21
C SER A 125 -19.72 -3.02 -7.63
N ARG A 126 -20.75 -3.46 -6.90
CA ARG A 126 -21.73 -2.55 -6.26
C ARG A 126 -21.08 -1.65 -5.21
N ASP A 127 -20.21 -2.22 -4.39
CA ASP A 127 -19.41 -1.49 -3.41
C ASP A 127 -17.93 -1.90 -3.55
N PRO A 128 -17.07 -1.05 -4.11
CA PRO A 128 -15.65 -1.36 -4.26
C PRO A 128 -14.91 -1.44 -2.91
N THR A 129 -15.52 -0.97 -1.81
CA THR A 129 -14.91 -0.98 -0.47
C THR A 129 -15.17 -2.27 0.32
N GLU A 130 -16.01 -3.16 -0.22
CA GLU A 130 -16.28 -4.46 0.38
C GLU A 130 -15.43 -5.54 -0.30
N LEU A 131 -14.57 -6.23 0.45
CA LEU A 131 -13.75 -7.32 -0.10
C LEU A 131 -14.56 -8.61 -0.24
N THR A 132 -15.63 -8.55 -1.04
CA THR A 132 -16.52 -9.66 -1.36
C THR A 132 -16.57 -9.82 -2.88
N GLY A 133 -16.31 -11.03 -3.38
CA GLY A 133 -16.31 -11.34 -4.80
C GLY A 133 -15.77 -12.73 -5.11
N ASP A 134 -15.13 -12.90 -6.26
CA ASP A 134 -14.70 -14.19 -6.81
C ASP A 134 -13.83 -15.05 -5.88
N VAL A 135 -13.10 -14.43 -4.94
CA VAL A 135 -12.05 -15.11 -4.17
C VAL A 135 -12.40 -15.27 -2.69
N MET A 136 -13.24 -14.39 -2.17
CA MET A 136 -13.64 -14.40 -0.77
C MET A 136 -14.95 -13.65 -0.53
N ASN A 137 -15.61 -13.99 0.57
CA ASN A 137 -16.64 -13.18 1.21
C ASN A 137 -16.05 -12.50 2.45
N GLN A 138 -16.27 -11.20 2.60
CA GLN A 138 -15.70 -10.42 3.69
C GLN A 138 -16.19 -10.84 5.07
N GLU A 139 -17.50 -11.08 5.22
CA GLU A 139 -18.11 -11.41 6.51
C GLU A 139 -17.65 -12.78 7.00
N GLU A 140 -17.68 -13.77 6.10
CA GLU A 140 -17.13 -15.11 6.37
C GLU A 140 -15.65 -15.04 6.76
N PHE A 141 -14.87 -14.19 6.08
CA PHE A 141 -13.47 -14.00 6.39
C PHE A 141 -13.27 -13.41 7.79
N ILE A 142 -14.03 -12.36 8.15
CA ILE A 142 -13.98 -11.74 9.49
C ILE A 142 -14.29 -12.78 10.57
N ILE A 143 -15.34 -13.58 10.39
CA ILE A 143 -15.71 -14.65 11.33
C ILE A 143 -14.56 -15.64 11.48
N ALA A 144 -14.03 -16.15 10.36
CA ALA A 144 -12.97 -17.15 10.36
C ALA A 144 -11.67 -16.67 11.03
N VAL A 145 -11.22 -15.44 10.75
CA VAL A 145 -9.99 -14.91 11.35
C VAL A 145 -10.16 -14.53 12.82
N THR A 146 -11.36 -14.08 13.21
CA THR A 146 -11.68 -13.74 14.60
C THR A 146 -11.71 -14.99 15.48
N GLN A 147 -12.37 -16.06 15.03
CA GLN A 147 -12.37 -17.35 15.74
C GLN A 147 -10.96 -17.92 15.94
N ARG A 148 -10.07 -17.69 14.96
CA ARG A 148 -8.66 -18.13 15.00
C ARG A 148 -7.73 -17.14 15.70
N LYS A 149 -8.24 -16.02 16.22
CA LYS A 149 -7.46 -14.92 16.82
C LYS A 149 -6.35 -14.38 15.91
N GLN A 150 -6.60 -14.37 14.59
CA GLN A 150 -5.65 -13.90 13.58
C GLN A 150 -5.79 -12.39 13.35
N TRP A 151 -5.54 -11.60 14.40
CA TRP A 151 -5.77 -10.15 14.43
C TRP A 151 -4.98 -9.38 13.37
N THR A 152 -3.78 -9.85 12.99
CA THR A 152 -2.98 -9.24 11.91
C THR A 152 -3.67 -9.30 10.55
N LEU A 153 -4.47 -10.34 10.29
CA LEU A 153 -5.25 -10.44 9.04
C LEU A 153 -6.46 -9.50 9.08
N LEU A 154 -7.09 -9.35 10.23
CA LEU A 154 -8.21 -8.42 10.40
C LEU A 154 -7.73 -6.97 10.25
N LYS A 155 -6.56 -6.63 10.81
CA LYS A 155 -5.88 -5.35 10.55
C LYS A 155 -5.64 -5.15 9.06
N MET A 156 -5.08 -6.14 8.37
CA MET A 156 -4.83 -6.05 6.93
C MET A 156 -6.10 -5.83 6.12
N LEU A 157 -7.20 -6.51 6.46
CA LEU A 157 -8.51 -6.30 5.86
C LEU A 157 -8.94 -4.83 6.01
N TYR A 158 -8.92 -4.29 7.22
CA TYR A 158 -9.31 -2.90 7.45
C TYR A 158 -8.43 -1.90 6.72
N THR A 159 -7.10 -2.08 6.73
CA THR A 159 -6.17 -1.20 6.02
C THR A 159 -6.44 -1.15 4.51
N LEU A 160 -6.65 -2.31 3.86
CA LEU A 160 -6.97 -2.37 2.43
C LEU A 160 -8.29 -1.68 2.11
N ARG A 161 -9.29 -1.86 2.98
CA ARG A 161 -10.60 -1.22 2.82
C ARG A 161 -10.57 0.28 3.05
N ILE A 162 -9.74 0.79 3.96
CA ILE A 162 -9.51 2.22 4.14
C ILE A 162 -8.96 2.82 2.84
N GLY A 163 -7.99 2.16 2.21
CA GLY A 163 -7.46 2.58 0.92
C GLY A 163 -8.52 2.62 -0.19
N LEU A 164 -9.32 1.55 -0.32
CA LEU A 164 -10.44 1.51 -1.27
C LEU A 164 -11.46 2.62 -0.97
N ALA A 165 -11.83 2.80 0.29
CA ALA A 165 -12.79 3.82 0.69
C ALA A 165 -12.29 5.23 0.37
N TYR A 166 -11.00 5.51 0.56
CA TYR A 166 -10.43 6.79 0.16
C TYR A 166 -10.41 6.95 -1.37
N LEU A 167 -9.90 5.95 -2.10
CA LEU A 167 -9.81 5.98 -3.57
C LEU A 167 -11.18 6.18 -4.22
N PHE A 168 -12.26 5.61 -3.67
CA PHE A 168 -13.62 5.76 -4.20
C PHE A 168 -14.44 6.86 -3.49
N GLY A 169 -13.80 7.78 -2.78
CA GLY A 169 -14.46 8.93 -2.15
C GLY A 169 -15.47 8.59 -1.04
N ARG A 170 -15.45 7.37 -0.50
CA ARG A 170 -16.33 6.88 0.57
C ARG A 170 -15.79 7.25 1.96
N TYR A 171 -15.57 8.54 2.21
CA TYR A 171 -14.89 9.01 3.42
C TYR A 171 -15.61 8.64 4.74
N LYS A 172 -16.95 8.62 4.78
CA LYS A 172 -17.71 8.14 5.95
C LYS A 172 -17.35 6.70 6.31
N ARG A 173 -17.27 5.83 5.30
CA ARG A 173 -16.88 4.43 5.47
C ARG A 173 -15.43 4.31 5.91
N ALA A 174 -14.54 5.14 5.37
CA ALA A 174 -13.14 5.18 5.77
C ALA A 174 -12.99 5.54 7.26
N VAL A 175 -13.77 6.52 7.76
CA VAL A 175 -13.80 6.89 9.19
C VAL A 175 -14.22 5.73 10.08
N GLU A 176 -15.31 5.04 9.74
CA GLU A 176 -15.78 3.86 10.50
C GLU A 176 -14.70 2.76 10.56
N LEU A 177 -13.99 2.54 9.46
CA LEU A 177 -12.93 1.55 9.38
C LEU A 177 -11.70 1.94 10.19
N ILE A 178 -11.34 3.23 10.22
CA ILE A 178 -10.26 3.74 11.07
C ILE A 178 -10.62 3.56 12.55
N GLU A 179 -11.84 3.88 12.96
CA GLU A 179 -12.29 3.68 14.35
C GLU A 179 -12.27 2.21 14.76
N ARG A 180 -12.70 1.29 13.87
CA ARG A 180 -12.57 -0.17 14.11
C ARG A 180 -11.12 -0.64 14.18
N LEU A 181 -10.23 -0.05 13.38
CA LEU A 181 -8.80 -0.39 13.41
C LEU A 181 -8.13 0.08 14.70
N GLU A 182 -8.51 1.26 15.20
CA GLU A 182 -8.05 1.79 16.50
C GLU A 182 -8.55 0.90 17.65
N GLU A 183 -9.83 0.53 17.66
CA GLU A 183 -10.40 -0.38 18.67
C GLU A 183 -9.69 -1.74 18.66
N LEU A 184 -9.47 -2.32 17.47
CA LEU A 184 -8.74 -3.57 17.31
C LEU A 184 -7.32 -3.44 17.88
N SER A 185 -6.65 -2.32 17.64
CA SER A 185 -5.28 -2.09 18.10
C SER A 185 -5.19 -1.83 19.60
N ALA A 186 -6.23 -1.22 20.20
CA ALA A 186 -6.33 -1.04 21.64
C ALA A 186 -6.52 -2.38 22.37
N ASN A 187 -7.34 -3.27 21.80
CA ASN A 187 -7.61 -4.60 22.36
C ASN A 187 -6.48 -5.61 22.10
N HIS A 188 -5.69 -5.39 21.04
CA HIS A 188 -4.62 -6.28 20.60
C HIS A 188 -3.33 -5.51 20.27
N PRO A 189 -2.62 -4.95 21.27
CA PRO A 189 -1.41 -4.15 21.03
C PRO A 189 -0.30 -4.89 20.27
N GLU A 190 -0.30 -6.23 20.27
CA GLU A 190 0.63 -7.06 19.51
C GLU A 190 0.56 -6.85 17.99
N ILE A 191 -0.52 -6.27 17.46
CA ILE A 191 -0.64 -5.96 16.02
C ILE A 191 -0.04 -4.59 15.65
N LEU A 192 0.44 -3.84 16.64
CA LEU A 192 1.06 -2.53 16.45
C LEU A 192 2.50 -2.61 15.92
N VAL A 193 3.01 -3.81 15.57
CA VAL A 193 4.38 -4.01 15.06
C VAL A 193 4.69 -3.01 13.94
N ARG A 194 5.54 -2.03 14.26
CA ARG A 194 5.98 -0.95 13.38
C ARG A 194 7.21 -1.38 12.57
N GLY A 195 7.03 -2.35 11.68
CA GLY A 195 7.96 -2.56 10.56
C GLY A 195 7.37 -1.90 9.32
N ALA A 196 8.18 -1.27 8.45
CA ALA A 196 7.73 -0.68 7.18
C ALA A 196 7.33 -1.73 6.13
N SER A 197 6.63 -2.77 6.57
CA SER A 197 5.91 -3.69 5.70
C SER A 197 4.83 -2.96 4.91
N PHE A 198 4.41 -3.57 3.80
CA PHE A 198 3.27 -3.19 2.96
C PHE A 198 2.08 -2.61 3.75
N ARG A 199 1.74 -3.19 4.91
CA ARG A 199 0.63 -2.75 5.77
C ARG A 199 0.84 -1.36 6.37
N LEU A 200 2.02 -1.12 6.96
CA LEU A 200 2.33 0.14 7.61
C LEU A 200 2.40 1.27 6.59
N TYR A 201 2.98 1.00 5.42
CA TYR A 201 2.98 1.94 4.29
C TYR A 201 1.56 2.37 3.90
N PHE A 202 0.66 1.42 3.68
CA PHE A 202 -0.68 1.71 3.21
C PHE A 202 -1.48 2.51 4.26
N GLU A 203 -1.34 2.14 5.53
CA GLU A 203 -1.94 2.85 6.66
C GLU A 203 -1.42 4.30 6.75
N CYS A 204 -0.10 4.51 6.68
CA CYS A 204 0.53 5.82 6.76
C CYS A 204 0.25 6.74 5.56
N LEU A 205 -0.20 6.21 4.42
CA LEU A 205 -0.69 7.02 3.31
C LEU A 205 -2.17 7.37 3.46
N TYR A 206 -3.04 6.36 3.56
CA TYR A 206 -4.47 6.57 3.42
C TYR A 206 -5.16 7.09 4.68
N VAL A 207 -4.69 6.72 5.89
CA VAL A 207 -5.30 7.22 7.14
C VAL A 207 -5.14 8.75 7.27
N PRO A 208 -3.96 9.34 7.04
CA PRO A 208 -3.80 10.80 7.06
C PRO A 208 -4.62 11.50 5.98
N LEU A 209 -4.69 10.93 4.77
CA LEU A 209 -5.48 11.51 3.69
C LEU A 209 -6.99 11.50 3.99
N VAL A 210 -7.50 10.43 4.60
CA VAL A 210 -8.88 10.38 5.10
C VAL A 210 -9.08 11.45 6.17
N ALA A 211 -8.15 11.58 7.12
CA ALA A 211 -8.22 12.57 8.17
C ALA A 211 -8.29 14.01 7.62
N ILE A 212 -7.48 14.33 6.61
CA ILE A 212 -7.51 15.62 5.90
C ILE A 212 -8.86 15.83 5.18
N ALA A 213 -9.45 14.78 4.60
CA ALA A 213 -10.72 14.88 3.90
C ALA A 213 -11.93 15.14 4.82
N VAL A 214 -11.88 14.70 6.08
CA VAL A 214 -13.02 14.75 7.02
C VAL A 214 -12.84 15.71 8.20
N GLN A 215 -11.72 16.43 8.28
CA GLN A 215 -11.38 17.26 9.44
C GLN A 215 -12.47 18.30 9.79
N ASP A 216 -13.20 18.82 8.79
CA ASP A 216 -14.20 19.88 8.97
C ASP A 216 -15.63 19.34 9.09
N GLN A 217 -15.84 18.03 8.92
CA GLN A 217 -17.18 17.42 8.86
C GLN A 217 -17.69 16.90 10.20
N ASN A 218 -16.86 16.90 11.26
CA ASN A 218 -17.16 16.21 12.52
C ASN A 218 -16.82 17.06 13.75
N ASN A 219 -17.53 16.82 14.87
CA ASN A 219 -17.20 17.36 16.21
C ASN A 219 -15.81 16.92 16.75
N LYS A 220 -15.01 16.21 15.96
CA LYS A 220 -13.68 15.68 16.30
C LYS A 220 -12.57 16.34 15.45
N ALA A 221 -12.73 17.59 15.02
CA ALA A 221 -11.78 18.28 14.13
C ALA A 221 -10.31 18.22 14.63
N CYS A 222 -10.07 18.48 15.93
CA CYS A 222 -8.73 18.40 16.53
C CYS A 222 -8.09 17.01 16.42
N ARG A 223 -8.87 15.94 16.55
CA ARG A 223 -8.39 14.56 16.41
C ARG A 223 -7.91 14.31 14.98
N TRP A 224 -8.74 14.62 13.99
CA TRP A 224 -8.40 14.39 12.58
C TRP A 224 -7.19 15.22 12.14
N LYS A 225 -7.10 16.47 12.59
CA LYS A 225 -5.93 17.31 12.35
C LYS A 225 -4.65 16.72 12.96
N SER A 226 -4.74 16.13 14.15
CA SER A 226 -3.61 15.42 14.78
C SER A 226 -3.19 14.19 13.99
N ILE A 227 -4.14 13.35 13.56
CA ILE A 227 -3.89 12.17 12.72
C ILE A 227 -3.19 12.56 11.41
N ALA A 228 -3.70 13.59 10.72
CA ALA A 228 -3.12 14.12 9.50
C ALA A 228 -1.66 14.56 9.69
N ARG A 229 -1.39 15.37 10.73
CA ARG A 229 -0.06 15.89 11.03
C ARG A 229 0.94 14.80 11.42
N ASN A 230 0.51 13.83 12.21
CA ASN A 230 1.35 12.69 12.59
C ASN A 230 1.74 11.85 11.38
N GLY A 231 0.78 11.60 10.47
CA GLY A 231 1.02 10.91 9.22
C GLY A 231 1.98 11.64 8.29
N LEU A 232 1.77 12.96 8.12
CA LEU A 232 2.65 13.81 7.34
C LEU A 232 4.08 13.80 7.90
N HIS A 233 4.23 13.93 9.21
CA HIS A 233 5.54 13.87 9.86
C HIS A 233 6.22 12.51 9.63
N GLN A 234 5.48 11.41 9.79
CA GLN A 234 6.02 10.07 9.56
C GLN A 234 6.49 9.89 8.11
N MET A 235 5.70 10.36 7.14
CA MET A 235 6.04 10.28 5.72
C MET A 235 7.23 11.18 5.37
N LYS A 236 7.33 12.36 5.99
CA LYS A 236 8.48 13.27 5.85
C LYS A 236 9.77 12.59 6.30
N VAL A 237 9.77 11.99 7.49
CA VAL A 237 10.93 11.26 8.01
C VAL A 237 11.35 10.16 7.03
N TRP A 238 10.41 9.39 6.48
CA TRP A 238 10.76 8.37 5.48
C TRP A 238 11.28 8.96 4.16
N ALA A 239 10.71 10.06 3.70
CA ALA A 239 11.15 10.74 2.48
C ALA A 239 12.56 11.36 2.62
N GLU A 240 12.93 11.88 3.79
CA GLU A 240 14.27 12.42 4.06
C GLU A 240 15.36 11.36 3.92
N PHE A 241 15.10 10.14 4.41
CA PHE A 241 16.06 9.05 4.28
C PHE A 241 15.97 8.36 2.91
N PHE A 242 14.76 8.21 2.36
CA PHE A 242 14.49 7.31 1.23
C PHE A 242 13.55 7.95 0.20
N PRO A 243 13.99 9.05 -0.45
CA PRO A 243 13.13 9.90 -1.26
C PRO A 243 12.50 9.16 -2.44
N TRP A 244 13.21 8.20 -3.05
CA TRP A 244 12.69 7.43 -4.18
C TRP A 244 11.40 6.65 -3.87
N ASN A 245 11.19 6.23 -2.62
CA ASN A 245 10.03 5.40 -2.23
C ASN A 245 8.90 6.23 -1.59
N PHE A 246 9.21 7.35 -0.93
CA PHE A 246 8.23 8.04 -0.08
C PHE A 246 8.03 9.53 -0.39
N GLN A 247 8.88 10.15 -1.22
CA GLN A 247 8.81 11.58 -1.51
C GLN A 247 7.45 11.99 -2.10
N HIS A 248 6.99 11.27 -3.12
CA HIS A 248 5.74 11.57 -3.80
C HIS A 248 4.53 11.46 -2.85
N GLN A 249 4.58 10.56 -1.88
CA GLN A 249 3.51 10.35 -0.90
C GLN A 249 3.47 11.43 0.14
N PHE A 250 4.65 11.82 0.63
CA PHE A 250 4.80 12.99 1.48
C PHE A 250 4.22 14.23 0.78
N GLU A 251 4.53 14.43 -0.49
CA GLU A 251 4.04 15.55 -1.29
C GLU A 251 2.52 15.49 -1.50
N ILE A 252 1.91 14.31 -1.72
CA ILE A 252 0.44 14.18 -1.80
C ILE A 252 -0.22 14.63 -0.48
N ILE A 253 0.25 14.13 0.66
CA ILE A 253 -0.31 14.49 1.97
C ILE A 253 -0.08 15.99 2.26
N ALA A 254 1.11 16.50 1.93
CA ALA A 254 1.46 17.91 2.14
C ALA A 254 0.59 18.86 1.30
N ALA A 255 0.35 18.52 0.03
CA ALA A 255 -0.49 19.32 -0.86
C ALA A 255 -1.94 19.37 -0.39
N GLU A 256 -2.50 18.23 0.00
CA GLU A 256 -3.85 18.14 0.58
C GLU A 256 -3.96 18.95 1.87
N MET A 257 -2.95 18.89 2.73
CA MET A 257 -2.94 19.64 3.98
C MET A 257 -2.82 21.15 3.74
N ALA A 258 -1.95 21.59 2.82
CA ALA A 258 -1.81 23.00 2.44
C ALA A 258 -3.13 23.56 1.90
N PHE A 259 -3.80 22.80 1.01
CA PHE A 259 -5.10 23.19 0.48
C PHE A 259 -6.14 23.35 1.59
N ARG A 260 -6.18 22.40 2.53
CA ARG A 260 -7.07 22.46 3.69
C ARG A 260 -6.77 23.59 4.66
N GLU A 261 -5.52 24.03 4.76
CA GLU A 261 -5.12 25.17 5.58
C GLU A 261 -5.32 26.52 4.86
N GLY A 262 -5.78 26.50 3.60
CA GLY A 262 -6.08 27.70 2.80
C GLY A 262 -4.88 28.24 2.02
N ASP A 263 -3.74 27.55 2.03
CA ASP A 263 -2.54 27.93 1.29
C ASP A 263 -2.60 27.38 -0.14
N ILE A 264 -3.31 28.10 -1.00
CA ILE A 264 -3.58 27.72 -2.40
C ILE A 264 -2.29 27.64 -3.22
N GLU A 265 -1.35 28.57 -3.02
CA GLU A 265 -0.09 28.61 -3.77
C GLU A 265 0.79 27.41 -3.39
N ALA A 266 0.97 27.15 -2.09
CA ALA A 266 1.73 25.99 -1.66
C ALA A 266 1.09 24.67 -2.11
N ALA A 267 -0.25 24.58 -2.08
CA ALA A 267 -0.97 23.40 -2.56
C ALA A 267 -0.69 23.14 -4.05
N ALA A 268 -0.83 24.14 -4.91
CA ALA A 268 -0.58 24.01 -6.35
C ALA A 268 0.85 23.55 -6.65
N VAL A 269 1.84 24.21 -6.05
CA VAL A 269 3.26 23.85 -6.21
C VAL A 269 3.55 22.43 -5.72
N THR A 270 2.91 22.02 -4.62
CA THR A 270 3.17 20.72 -4.01
C THR A 270 2.49 19.58 -4.76
N PHE A 271 1.30 19.78 -5.33
CA PHE A 271 0.67 18.81 -6.24
C PHE A 271 1.55 18.55 -7.47
N ASP A 272 2.11 19.60 -8.07
CA ASP A 272 3.04 19.46 -9.19
C ASP A 272 4.28 18.64 -8.83
N LYS A 273 4.83 18.85 -7.63
CA LYS A 273 5.96 18.06 -7.12
C LYS A 273 5.58 16.60 -6.95
N ALA A 274 4.44 16.30 -6.32
CA ALA A 274 3.93 14.94 -6.14
C ALA A 274 3.82 14.19 -7.47
N ILE A 275 3.22 14.82 -8.49
CA ILE A 275 3.05 14.24 -9.83
C ILE A 275 4.41 13.96 -10.48
N LYS A 276 5.35 14.91 -10.43
CA LYS A 276 6.69 14.76 -11.03
C LYS A 276 7.52 13.70 -10.31
N SER A 277 7.46 13.65 -8.98
CA SER A 277 8.17 12.70 -8.14
C SER A 277 7.68 11.27 -8.36
N ALA A 278 6.36 11.06 -8.39
CA ALA A 278 5.76 9.75 -8.69
C ALA A 278 6.12 9.28 -10.12
N ALA A 279 6.06 10.18 -11.10
CA ALA A 279 6.42 9.90 -12.48
C ALA A 279 7.89 9.49 -12.62
N LYS A 280 8.81 10.24 -11.98
CA LYS A 280 10.26 9.98 -11.99
C LYS A 280 10.59 8.55 -11.56
N HIS A 281 9.85 8.03 -10.57
CA HIS A 281 10.07 6.70 -10.01
C HIS A 281 9.03 5.65 -10.47
N ARG A 282 8.20 5.99 -11.47
CA ARG A 282 7.22 5.10 -12.12
C ARG A 282 6.16 4.52 -11.18
N PHE A 283 5.74 5.28 -10.17
CA PHE A 283 4.60 4.92 -9.33
C PHE A 283 3.29 5.37 -10.00
N PHE A 284 2.81 4.61 -10.98
CA PHE A 284 1.65 4.99 -11.80
C PHE A 284 0.39 5.29 -10.97
N HIS A 285 0.11 4.45 -9.98
CA HIS A 285 -1.04 4.59 -9.09
C HIS A 285 -0.98 5.86 -8.22
N ASP A 286 0.17 6.19 -7.66
CA ASP A 286 0.32 7.40 -6.85
C ASP A 286 0.39 8.65 -7.73
N GLN A 287 0.94 8.55 -8.95
CA GLN A 287 0.86 9.62 -9.93
C GLN A 287 -0.60 9.89 -10.35
N ALA A 288 -1.38 8.83 -10.58
CA ALA A 288 -2.80 8.91 -10.90
C ALA A 288 -3.58 9.58 -9.76
N LEU A 289 -3.29 9.16 -8.51
CA LEU A 289 -3.89 9.75 -7.32
C LEU A 289 -3.52 11.24 -7.20
N ALA A 290 -2.24 11.59 -7.34
CA ALA A 290 -1.80 12.98 -7.28
C ALA A 290 -2.47 13.85 -8.35
N CYS A 291 -2.64 13.33 -9.58
CA CYS A 291 -3.40 14.01 -10.63
C CYS A 291 -4.88 14.15 -10.27
N GLU A 292 -5.53 13.11 -9.75
CA GLU A 292 -6.94 13.19 -9.30
C GLU A 292 -7.12 14.27 -8.23
N ARG A 293 -6.21 14.30 -7.25
CA ARG A 293 -6.25 15.30 -6.16
C ARG A 293 -6.00 16.71 -6.67
N ALA A 294 -5.04 16.89 -7.57
CA ALA A 294 -4.78 18.16 -8.24
C ALA A 294 -5.98 18.63 -9.08
N ALA A 295 -6.72 17.70 -9.70
CA ALA A 295 -7.94 18.00 -10.45
C ALA A 295 -9.06 18.49 -9.52
N MET A 296 -9.28 17.80 -8.40
CA MET A 296 -10.25 18.21 -7.38
C MET A 296 -9.92 19.57 -6.79
N PHE A 297 -8.64 19.82 -6.49
CA PHE A 297 -8.13 21.12 -6.05
C PHE A 297 -8.41 22.22 -7.09
N SER A 298 -8.04 21.98 -8.35
CA SER A 298 -8.22 22.96 -9.44
C SER A 298 -9.69 23.31 -9.65
N SER A 299 -10.58 22.31 -9.57
CA SER A 299 -12.02 22.53 -9.65
C SER A 299 -12.54 23.35 -8.47
N ALA A 300 -12.07 23.07 -7.24
CA ALA A 300 -12.49 23.79 -6.05
C ALA A 300 -12.10 25.28 -6.05
N ILE A 301 -11.00 25.64 -6.73
CA ILE A 301 -10.58 27.04 -6.91
C ILE A 301 -11.13 27.68 -8.20
N GLY A 302 -12.01 26.98 -8.93
CA GLY A 302 -12.69 27.48 -10.14
C GLY A 302 -11.90 27.32 -11.45
N ASN A 303 -10.74 26.68 -11.45
CA ASN A 303 -9.95 26.42 -12.66
C ASN A 303 -10.33 25.08 -13.31
N ASN A 304 -11.48 25.06 -13.98
CA ASN A 304 -12.04 23.86 -14.60
C ASN A 304 -11.24 23.32 -15.79
N ILE A 305 -10.48 24.17 -16.50
CA ILE A 305 -9.65 23.75 -17.63
C ILE A 305 -8.52 22.85 -17.11
N THR A 306 -7.74 23.35 -16.15
CA THR A 306 -6.68 22.56 -15.51
C THR A 306 -7.22 21.34 -14.78
N ALA A 307 -8.41 21.45 -14.17
CA ALA A 307 -9.07 20.29 -13.55
C ALA A 307 -9.33 19.17 -14.57
N SER A 308 -9.86 19.51 -15.75
CA SER A 308 -10.15 18.54 -16.82
C SER A 308 -8.88 17.85 -17.34
N GLU A 309 -7.80 18.61 -17.53
CA GLU A 309 -6.50 18.05 -17.94
C GLU A 309 -5.95 17.04 -16.93
N TYR A 310 -6.04 17.37 -15.63
CA TYR A 310 -5.58 16.48 -14.57
C TYR A 310 -6.47 15.24 -14.42
N PHE A 311 -7.79 15.35 -14.56
CA PHE A 311 -8.68 14.17 -14.57
C PHE A 311 -8.36 13.24 -15.74
N LYS A 312 -8.18 13.78 -16.96
CA LYS A 312 -7.79 12.99 -18.13
C LYS A 312 -6.49 12.23 -17.89
N LYS A 313 -5.47 12.92 -17.38
CA LYS A 313 -4.18 12.29 -17.05
C LYS A 313 -4.31 11.22 -15.96
N SER A 314 -5.12 11.49 -14.93
CA SER A 314 -5.40 10.52 -13.87
C SER A 314 -6.07 9.26 -14.42
N TYR A 315 -7.06 9.42 -15.30
CA TYR A 315 -7.74 8.32 -15.98
C TYR A 315 -6.76 7.44 -16.77
N GLU A 316 -5.92 8.06 -17.61
CA GLU A 316 -4.92 7.34 -18.41
C GLU A 316 -3.94 6.55 -17.53
N LEU A 317 -3.49 7.13 -16.42
CA LEU A 317 -2.57 6.48 -15.48
C LEU A 317 -3.25 5.33 -14.71
N TYR A 318 -4.50 5.48 -14.29
CA TYR A 318 -5.26 4.39 -13.68
C TYR A 318 -5.49 3.23 -14.66
N MET A 319 -5.77 3.55 -15.93
CA MET A 319 -5.87 2.55 -16.99
C MET A 319 -4.54 1.82 -17.23
N GLN A 320 -3.41 2.55 -17.24
CA GLN A 320 -2.08 1.96 -17.37
C GLN A 320 -1.71 1.05 -16.19
N TRP A 321 -2.09 1.45 -14.97
CA TRP A 321 -1.94 0.61 -13.79
C TRP A 321 -2.85 -0.64 -13.84
N GLY A 322 -3.96 -0.58 -14.58
CA GLY A 322 -4.95 -1.66 -14.71
C GLY A 322 -6.15 -1.51 -13.76
N ALA A 323 -6.24 -0.42 -13.00
CA ALA A 323 -7.33 -0.14 -12.07
C ALA A 323 -8.58 0.41 -12.79
N ARG A 324 -9.16 -0.40 -13.68
CA ARG A 324 -10.25 -0.03 -14.59
C ARG A 324 -11.51 0.47 -13.85
N GLN A 325 -11.88 -0.15 -12.73
CA GLN A 325 -13.03 0.31 -11.94
C GLN A 325 -12.76 1.71 -11.36
N LYS A 326 -11.53 1.97 -10.90
CA LYS A 326 -11.15 3.28 -10.38
C LYS A 326 -11.05 4.34 -11.48
N ALA A 327 -10.51 3.99 -12.66
CA ALA A 327 -10.50 4.88 -13.82
C ALA A 327 -11.92 5.32 -14.21
N ASN A 328 -12.85 4.36 -14.34
CA ASN A 328 -14.24 4.65 -14.70
C ASN A 328 -15.01 5.44 -13.64
N HIS A 329 -14.57 5.42 -12.37
CA HIS A 329 -15.19 6.20 -11.30
C HIS A 329 -14.90 7.71 -11.42
N ILE A 330 -13.80 8.09 -12.06
CA ILE A 330 -13.36 9.50 -12.17
C ILE A 330 -13.57 10.09 -13.57
N ALA A 331 -14.03 9.26 -14.52
CA ALA A 331 -14.37 9.67 -15.88
C ALA A 331 -15.75 10.32 -15.92
#